data_AF-A0A934TYZ3-F1
#
_entry.id   AF-A0A934TYZ3-F1
#
_cell.length_a   1.000
_cell.length_b   1.000
_cell.length_c   1.000
_cell.angle_alpha   90.00
_cell.angle_beta   90.00
_cell.angle_gamma   90.00
#
_symmetry.space_group_name_H-M   'P 1'
#
loop_
_entity.id
_entity.type
_entity.pdbx_description
1 polymer ?
#
loop_
_entity_poly.entity_id
_entity_poly.type
_entity_poly.pdbx_seq_one_letter_code
_entity_poly.pdbx_strand_id
1 'polypeptide(L)'
;MTDKEFLAMFLGRYQRALAKIAALEQREREIKSGAVSLHGVDVAADKVKTGKKTDGIMKSVVSVISIGEQIADLRQKLPALRKNTALVIGKLPFTFQGGLVLEVHFIDGYPLTSACSVLGISRAQVYSLYNKSLAMLLNLPEVRELLERYADRLRENKRRRMEKSRDSGENPRE
;
A
#
# COMPACT_ATOMS: atom_id res chain seq x y z
N MET A 1 15.25 -11.22 -5.56
CA MET A 1 13.98 -11.45 -4.84
C MET A 1 13.68 -12.94 -4.94
N THR A 2 13.60 -13.63 -3.81
CA THR A 2 13.25 -15.05 -3.74
C THR A 2 11.74 -15.26 -3.87
N ASP A 3 11.28 -16.48 -4.17
CA ASP A 3 9.85 -16.79 -4.23
C ASP A 3 9.12 -16.52 -2.90
N LYS A 4 9.80 -16.74 -1.78
CA LYS A 4 9.28 -16.43 -0.44
C LYS A 4 9.08 -14.92 -0.26
N GLU A 5 10.06 -14.12 -0.66
CA GLU A 5 9.94 -12.66 -0.63
C GLU A 5 8.83 -12.17 -1.56
N PHE A 6 8.67 -12.78 -2.72
CA PHE A 6 7.62 -12.43 -3.67
C PHE A 6 6.22 -12.78 -3.13
N LEU A 7 6.05 -13.95 -2.52
CA LEU A 7 4.82 -14.33 -1.85
C LEU A 7 4.51 -13.40 -0.67
N ALA A 8 5.50 -13.11 0.19
CA ALA A 8 5.32 -12.18 1.30
C ALA A 8 4.94 -10.77 0.80
N MET A 9 5.55 -10.32 -0.29
CA MET A 9 5.17 -9.08 -0.97
C MET A 9 3.73 -9.15 -1.48
N PHE A 10 3.32 -10.24 -2.11
CA PHE A 10 1.95 -10.44 -2.59
C PHE A 10 0.93 -10.37 -1.44
N LEU A 11 1.16 -11.12 -0.36
CA LEU A 11 0.29 -11.13 0.82
C LEU A 11 0.22 -9.76 1.51
N GLY A 12 1.34 -9.03 1.54
CA GLY A 12 1.44 -7.69 2.10
C GLY A 12 0.82 -6.57 1.26
N ARG A 13 0.16 -6.86 0.13
CA ARG A 13 -0.50 -5.82 -0.69
C ARG A 13 -1.62 -5.10 0.04
N TYR A 14 -2.39 -5.83 0.84
CA TYR A 14 -3.48 -5.26 1.64
C TYR A 14 -2.95 -4.22 2.65
N GLN A 15 -1.95 -4.60 3.45
CA GLN A 15 -1.33 -3.70 4.42
C GLN A 15 -0.64 -2.51 3.77
N ARG A 16 0.05 -2.71 2.63
CA ARG A 16 0.67 -1.60 1.89
C ARG A 16 -0.37 -0.61 1.34
N ALA A 17 -1.54 -1.09 0.92
CA ALA A 17 -2.63 -0.21 0.51
C ALA A 17 -3.19 0.60 1.70
N LEU A 18 -3.37 -0.02 2.87
CA LEU A 18 -3.77 0.68 4.10
C LEU A 18 -2.75 1.76 4.50
N ALA A 19 -1.46 1.41 4.54
CA ALA A 19 -0.40 2.36 4.86
C ALA A 19 -0.34 3.52 3.85
N LYS A 20 -0.57 3.24 2.56
CA LYS A 20 -0.62 4.29 1.53
C LYS A 20 -1.82 5.22 1.71
N ILE A 21 -2.98 4.70 2.07
CA ILE A 21 -4.17 5.51 2.40
C ILE A 21 -3.85 6.42 3.60
N ALA A 22 -3.31 5.88 4.69
CA ALA A 22 -2.97 6.67 5.87
C ALA A 22 -1.97 7.79 5.55
N ALA A 23 -0.94 7.51 4.73
CA ALA A 23 0.02 8.52 4.29
C ALA A 23 -0.61 9.60 3.40
N LEU A 24 -1.56 9.23 2.53
CA LEU A 24 -2.29 10.18 1.69
C LEU A 24 -3.25 11.04 2.52
N GLU A 25 -3.95 10.46 3.49
CA GLU A 25 -4.84 11.18 4.41
C GLU A 25 -4.05 12.17 5.27
N GLN A 26 -2.87 11.78 5.76
CA GLN A 26 -1.99 12.68 6.52
C GLN A 26 -1.54 13.87 5.65
N ARG A 27 -1.11 13.59 4.41
CA ARG A 27 -0.74 14.64 3.44
C ARG A 27 -1.91 15.57 3.11
N GLU A 28 -3.12 15.03 2.97
CA GLU A 28 -4.33 15.83 2.75
C GLU A 28 -4.59 16.78 3.93
N ARG A 29 -4.44 16.29 5.18
CA ARG A 29 -4.57 17.11 6.39
C ARG A 29 -3.51 18.21 6.48
N GLU A 30 -2.27 17.91 6.13
CA GLU A 30 -1.17 18.90 6.10
C GLU A 30 -1.45 20.02 5.09
N ILE A 31 -1.96 19.68 3.89
CA ILE A 31 -2.33 20.69 2.90
C ILE A 31 -3.52 21.54 3.39
N LYS A 32 -4.55 20.92 3.97
CA LYS A 32 -5.72 21.63 4.51
C LYS A 32 -5.34 22.55 5.68
N SER A 33 -4.51 22.08 6.62
CA SER A 33 -4.06 22.89 7.76
C SER A 33 -3.09 24.01 7.34
N GLY A 34 -2.20 23.75 6.38
CA GLY A 34 -1.36 24.77 5.76
C GLY A 34 -2.16 25.86 5.04
N ALA A 35 -3.27 25.49 4.40
CA ALA A 35 -4.21 26.44 3.81
C ALA A 35 -4.95 27.28 4.87
N VAL A 36 -5.27 26.71 6.03
CA VAL A 36 -5.89 27.43 7.16
C VAL A 36 -4.90 28.39 7.86
N SER A 37 -3.62 28.02 8.01
CA SER A 37 -2.59 28.95 8.53
C SER A 37 -2.32 30.15 7.61
N LEU A 38 -2.62 30.04 6.30
CA LEU A 38 -2.56 31.17 5.37
C LEU A 38 -3.75 32.14 5.52
N HIS A 39 -4.80 31.77 6.26
CA HIS A 39 -5.92 32.64 6.62
C HIS A 39 -5.72 33.41 7.94
N GLY A 40 -4.58 33.23 8.62
CA GLY A 40 -4.20 33.97 9.84
C GLY A 40 -3.20 35.11 9.63
N VAL A 41 -2.81 35.40 8.38
CA VAL A 41 -2.05 36.62 8.06
C VAL A 41 -3.07 37.67 7.65
N ASP A 42 -3.31 38.66 8.51
CA ASP A 42 -3.99 39.90 8.15
C ASP A 42 -3.39 40.41 6.85
N VAL A 43 -4.12 40.24 5.75
CA VAL A 43 -3.79 40.88 4.49
C VAL A 43 -4.21 42.32 4.67
N ALA A 44 -3.33 43.10 5.30
CA ALA A 44 -3.36 44.55 5.22
C ALA A 44 -3.51 44.90 3.73
N ALA A 45 -4.69 45.42 3.41
CA ALA A 45 -5.08 45.83 2.09
C ALA A 45 -4.32 47.09 1.71
N ASP A 46 -3.03 46.95 1.40
CA ASP A 46 -2.34 47.95 0.61
C ASP A 46 -1.22 47.31 -0.22
N LYS A 47 -1.43 47.30 -1.54
CA LYS A 47 -0.44 47.09 -2.59
C LYS A 47 0.36 45.78 -2.56
N VAL A 48 -0.27 44.66 -2.94
CA VAL A 48 0.48 43.48 -3.42
C VAL A 48 -0.01 43.06 -4.80
N LYS A 49 0.89 43.21 -5.76
CA LYS A 49 0.81 42.75 -7.16
C LYS A 49 0.16 41.37 -7.26
N THR A 50 -1.02 41.34 -7.87
CA THR A 50 -1.75 40.16 -8.34
C THR A 50 -0.88 39.34 -9.31
N GLY A 51 -0.71 38.04 -9.03
CA GLY A 51 -0.11 37.12 -10.01
C GLY A 51 0.40 35.78 -9.47
N LYS A 52 0.92 35.71 -8.23
CA LYS A 52 1.55 34.48 -7.71
C LYS A 52 0.81 33.77 -6.56
N LYS A 53 -0.02 34.49 -5.79
CA LYS A 53 -0.71 33.91 -4.62
C LYS A 53 -1.94 33.06 -4.99
N THR A 54 -2.65 33.43 -6.06
CA THR A 54 -3.82 32.69 -6.58
C THR A 54 -3.44 31.34 -7.19
N ASP A 55 -2.30 31.26 -7.89
CA ASP A 55 -1.78 30.01 -8.47
C ASP A 55 -1.43 28.96 -7.40
N GLY A 56 -0.90 29.37 -6.25
CA GLY A 56 -0.57 28.45 -5.16
C GLY A 56 -1.80 27.83 -4.49
N ILE A 57 -2.88 28.61 -4.36
CA ILE A 57 -4.15 28.15 -3.79
C ILE A 57 -4.85 27.19 -4.76
N MET A 58 -4.94 27.51 -6.05
CA MET A 58 -5.51 26.61 -7.06
C MET A 58 -4.74 25.28 -7.16
N LYS A 59 -3.40 25.32 -7.18
CA LYS A 59 -2.57 24.10 -7.18
C LYS A 59 -2.79 23.23 -5.94
N SER A 60 -3.00 23.86 -4.78
CA SER A 60 -3.28 23.15 -3.53
C SER A 60 -4.65 22.46 -3.55
N VAL A 61 -5.69 23.13 -4.09
CA VAL A 61 -7.04 22.55 -4.25
C VAL A 61 -7.02 21.37 -5.24
N VAL A 62 -6.38 21.52 -6.40
CA VAL A 62 -6.22 20.42 -7.38
C VAL A 62 -5.45 19.24 -6.78
N SER A 63 -4.42 19.51 -5.97
CA SER A 63 -3.68 18.47 -5.26
C SER A 63 -4.54 17.72 -4.24
N VAL A 64 -5.43 18.39 -3.51
CA VAL A 64 -6.33 17.75 -2.54
C VAL A 64 -7.37 16.88 -3.25
N ILE A 65 -7.96 17.36 -4.35
CA ILE A 65 -8.91 16.57 -5.15
C ILE A 65 -8.24 15.30 -5.69
N SER A 66 -7.04 15.43 -6.27
CA SER A 66 -6.28 14.28 -6.78
C SER A 66 -5.90 13.29 -5.66
N ILE A 67 -5.55 13.76 -4.46
CA ILE A 67 -5.30 12.90 -3.30
C ILE A 67 -6.58 12.18 -2.87
N GLY A 68 -7.71 12.88 -2.84
CA GLY A 68 -9.01 12.31 -2.51
C GLY A 68 -9.44 11.20 -3.47
N GLU A 69 -9.26 11.41 -4.77
CA GLU A 69 -9.50 10.40 -5.82
C GLU A 69 -8.59 9.17 -5.62
N GLN A 70 -7.30 9.36 -5.35
CA GLN A 70 -6.38 8.25 -5.07
C GLN A 70 -6.77 7.46 -3.82
N ILE A 71 -7.24 8.12 -2.76
CA ILE A 71 -7.75 7.46 -1.55
C ILE A 71 -9.00 6.65 -1.89
N ALA A 72 -9.95 7.22 -2.61
CA ALA A 72 -11.19 6.55 -3.01
C ALA A 72 -10.90 5.29 -3.84
N ASP A 73 -10.02 5.40 -4.83
CA ASP A 73 -9.55 4.30 -5.67
C ASP A 73 -8.92 3.17 -4.87
N LEU A 74 -8.06 3.50 -3.89
CA LEU A 74 -7.43 2.52 -3.03
C LEU A 74 -8.46 1.85 -2.11
N ARG A 75 -9.37 2.62 -1.53
CA ARG A 75 -10.45 2.10 -0.67
C ARG A 75 -11.37 1.14 -1.43
N GLN A 76 -11.69 1.43 -2.69
CA GLN A 76 -12.47 0.50 -3.54
C GLN A 76 -11.73 -0.83 -3.79
N LYS A 77 -10.39 -0.80 -3.86
CA LYS A 77 -9.56 -1.99 -4.09
C LYS A 77 -9.31 -2.80 -2.80
N LEU A 78 -9.44 -2.19 -1.61
CA LEU A 78 -9.14 -2.85 -0.33
C LEU A 78 -9.89 -4.16 -0.09
N PRO A 79 -11.22 -4.27 -0.30
CA PRO A 79 -11.95 -5.51 -0.06
C PRO A 79 -11.41 -6.68 -0.90
N ALA A 80 -11.09 -6.42 -2.17
CA ALA A 80 -10.52 -7.42 -3.06
C ALA A 80 -9.11 -7.83 -2.62
N LEU A 81 -8.27 -6.87 -2.18
CA LEU A 81 -6.94 -7.16 -1.66
C LEU A 81 -7.00 -8.01 -0.40
N ARG A 82 -7.87 -7.65 0.57
CA ARG A 82 -8.07 -8.42 1.80
C ARG A 82 -8.56 -9.83 1.49
N LYS A 83 -9.58 -9.96 0.62
CA LYS A 83 -10.14 -11.25 0.19
C LYS A 83 -9.08 -12.13 -0.45
N ASN A 84 -8.24 -11.59 -1.33
CA ASN A 84 -7.17 -12.36 -1.98
C ASN A 84 -6.12 -12.84 -0.97
N THR A 85 -5.71 -11.98 -0.03
CA THR A 85 -4.79 -12.38 1.04
C THR A 85 -5.39 -13.50 1.90
N ALA A 86 -6.65 -13.35 2.34
CA ALA A 86 -7.35 -14.36 3.13
C ALA A 86 -7.52 -15.68 2.37
N LEU A 87 -7.85 -15.62 1.07
CA LEU A 87 -8.02 -16.81 0.23
C LEU A 87 -6.72 -17.61 0.10
N VAL A 88 -5.57 -16.94 -0.04
CA VAL A 88 -4.27 -17.62 -0.10
C VAL A 88 -3.92 -18.21 1.27
N ILE A 89 -4.11 -17.46 2.37
CA ILE A 89 -3.84 -17.98 3.72
C ILE A 89 -4.72 -19.19 4.05
N GLY A 90 -6.01 -19.14 3.68
CA GLY A 90 -6.98 -20.21 3.90
C GLY A 90 -6.73 -21.49 3.09
N LYS A 91 -5.70 -21.53 2.25
CA LYS A 91 -5.22 -22.78 1.60
C LYS A 91 -4.33 -23.62 2.52
N LEU A 92 -3.87 -23.06 3.64
CA LEU A 92 -3.17 -23.83 4.66
C LEU A 92 -4.13 -24.78 5.38
N PRO A 93 -3.64 -25.94 5.87
CA PRO A 93 -4.46 -26.84 6.66
C PRO A 93 -5.02 -26.14 7.90
N PHE A 94 -6.31 -26.33 8.22
CA PHE A 94 -6.96 -25.69 9.36
C PHE A 94 -6.29 -26.03 10.71
N THR A 95 -5.73 -27.23 10.84
CA THR A 95 -5.01 -27.69 12.03
C THR A 95 -3.62 -27.06 12.17
N PHE A 96 -3.12 -26.37 11.14
CA PHE A 96 -1.80 -25.77 11.13
C PHE A 96 -1.85 -24.33 11.65
N GLN A 97 -1.28 -24.11 12.83
CA GLN A 97 -1.22 -22.79 13.50
C GLN A 97 -0.54 -21.69 12.68
N GLY A 98 0.23 -22.05 11.64
CA GLY A 98 0.87 -21.07 10.78
C GLY A 98 -0.11 -20.21 9.98
N GLY A 99 -1.37 -20.64 9.80
CA GLY A 99 -2.43 -19.79 9.25
C GLY A 99 -2.67 -18.55 10.11
N LEU A 100 -2.87 -18.74 11.42
CA LEU A 100 -3.08 -17.65 12.38
C LEU A 100 -1.93 -16.65 12.40
N VAL A 101 -0.68 -17.12 12.30
CA VAL A 101 0.50 -16.25 12.20
C VAL A 101 0.44 -15.35 10.97
N LEU A 102 0.01 -15.89 9.82
CA LEU A 102 -0.13 -15.11 8.59
C LEU A 102 -1.32 -14.14 8.66
N GLU A 103 -2.44 -14.52 9.29
CA GLU A 103 -3.61 -13.64 9.46
C GLU A 103 -3.27 -12.44 10.35
N VAL A 104 -2.71 -12.70 11.53
CA VAL A 104 -2.28 -11.65 12.47
C VAL A 104 -1.30 -10.68 11.81
N HIS A 105 -0.40 -11.20 10.97
CA HIS A 105 0.59 -10.37 10.30
C HIS A 105 0.05 -9.60 9.09
N PHE A 106 -0.62 -10.29 8.15
CA PHE A 106 -0.99 -9.72 6.85
C PHE A 106 -2.42 -9.17 6.79
N ILE A 107 -3.32 -9.61 7.66
CA ILE A 107 -4.70 -9.12 7.73
C ILE A 107 -4.85 -8.14 8.88
N ASP A 108 -4.41 -8.51 10.09
CA ASP A 108 -4.58 -7.64 11.26
C ASP A 108 -3.48 -6.58 11.37
N GLY A 109 -2.38 -6.75 10.63
CA GLY A 109 -1.33 -5.74 10.49
C GLY A 109 -0.32 -5.71 11.63
N TYR A 110 -0.29 -6.72 12.50
CA TYR A 110 0.71 -6.80 13.56
C TYR A 110 2.09 -7.15 12.99
N PRO A 111 3.16 -6.46 13.40
CA PRO A 111 4.53 -6.90 13.10
C PRO A 111 4.77 -8.31 13.65
N LEU A 112 5.61 -9.12 12.99
CA LEU A 112 5.96 -10.47 13.47
C LEU A 112 6.52 -10.46 14.90
N THR A 113 7.23 -9.39 15.27
CA THR A 113 7.76 -9.19 16.63
C THR A 113 6.67 -9.00 17.68
N SER A 114 5.48 -8.53 17.29
CA SER A 114 4.32 -8.30 18.16
C SER A 114 3.32 -9.46 18.11
N ALA A 115 3.31 -10.23 17.03
CA ALA A 115 2.44 -11.40 16.87
C ALA A 115 2.64 -12.45 17.97
N CYS A 116 3.83 -12.54 18.56
CA CYS A 116 4.10 -13.44 19.69
C CYS A 116 3.22 -13.12 20.91
N SER A 117 2.99 -11.84 21.19
CA SER A 117 2.13 -11.41 22.30
C SER A 117 0.66 -11.65 22.00
N VAL A 118 0.25 -11.44 20.74
CA VAL A 118 -1.14 -11.65 20.30
C VAL A 118 -1.51 -13.14 20.34
N LEU A 119 -0.58 -14.01 19.94
CA LEU A 119 -0.82 -15.44 19.81
C LEU A 119 -0.40 -16.25 21.04
N GLY A 120 0.19 -15.63 22.05
CA GLY A 120 0.65 -16.32 23.27
C GLY A 120 1.76 -17.36 23.02
N ILE A 121 2.57 -17.18 21.98
CA ILE A 121 3.66 -18.11 21.61
C ILE A 121 5.01 -17.39 21.56
N SER A 122 6.12 -18.14 21.58
CA SER A 122 7.44 -17.53 21.52
C SER A 122 7.73 -16.85 20.17
N ARG A 123 8.59 -15.82 20.17
CA ARG A 123 9.06 -15.19 18.91
C ARG A 123 9.67 -16.21 17.95
N ALA A 124 10.51 -17.12 18.45
CA ALA A 124 11.13 -18.17 17.64
C ALA A 124 10.06 -19.06 16.96
N GLN A 125 9.00 -19.40 17.69
CA GLN A 125 7.88 -20.17 17.15
C GLN A 125 7.11 -19.37 16.08
N VAL A 126 6.86 -18.07 16.28
CA VAL A 126 6.27 -17.19 15.25
C VAL A 126 7.07 -17.21 13.97
N TYR A 127 8.39 -16.95 14.02
CA TYR A 127 9.23 -16.95 12.82
C TYR A 127 9.32 -18.32 12.15
N SER A 128 9.39 -19.40 12.94
CA SER A 128 9.36 -20.77 12.41
C SER A 128 8.04 -21.07 11.69
N LEU A 129 6.90 -20.78 12.32
CA LEU A 129 5.58 -20.98 11.74
C LEU A 129 5.40 -20.11 10.49
N TYR A 130 5.77 -18.84 10.53
CA TYR A 130 5.74 -17.93 9.38
C TYR A 130 6.50 -18.51 8.17
N ASN A 131 7.75 -18.92 8.38
CA ASN A 131 8.59 -19.47 7.31
C ASN A 131 8.06 -20.81 6.76
N LYS A 132 7.54 -21.67 7.64
CA LYS A 132 6.89 -22.93 7.24
C LYS A 132 5.63 -22.66 6.45
N SER A 133 4.78 -21.73 6.87
CA SER A 133 3.57 -21.32 6.15
C SER A 133 3.88 -20.86 4.74
N LEU A 134 4.87 -19.98 4.56
CA LEU A 134 5.26 -19.51 3.23
C LEU A 134 5.77 -20.66 2.35
N ALA A 135 6.58 -21.57 2.90
CA ALA A 135 7.05 -22.73 2.16
C ALA A 135 5.91 -23.67 1.75
N MET A 136 4.97 -23.95 2.64
CA MET A 136 3.80 -24.78 2.37
C MET A 136 2.92 -24.16 1.27
N LEU A 137 2.65 -22.86 1.36
CA LEU A 137 1.88 -22.13 0.35
C LEU A 137 2.58 -22.18 -1.02
N LEU A 138 3.90 -22.01 -1.06
CA LEU A 138 4.66 -22.13 -2.32
C LEU A 138 4.70 -23.55 -2.88
N ASN A 139 4.38 -24.58 -2.11
CA ASN A 139 4.27 -25.95 -2.64
C ASN A 139 2.91 -26.23 -3.28
N LEU A 140 1.95 -25.32 -3.15
CA LEU A 140 0.63 -25.46 -3.79
C LEU A 140 0.68 -24.91 -5.23
N PRO A 141 0.35 -25.72 -6.26
CA PRO A 141 0.36 -25.29 -7.65
C PRO A 141 -0.50 -24.05 -7.90
N GLU A 142 -1.71 -24.02 -7.32
CA GLU A 142 -2.64 -22.90 -7.44
C GLU A 142 -2.06 -21.57 -6.95
N VAL A 143 -1.27 -21.60 -5.88
CA VAL A 143 -0.60 -20.41 -5.34
C VAL A 143 0.52 -19.96 -6.28
N ARG A 144 1.28 -20.89 -6.85
CA ARG A 144 2.32 -20.57 -7.85
C ARG A 144 1.73 -19.91 -9.09
N GLU A 145 0.68 -20.48 -9.66
CA GLU A 145 -0.01 -19.89 -10.81
C GLU A 145 -0.53 -18.48 -10.52
N LEU A 146 -1.08 -18.27 -9.32
CA LEU A 146 -1.57 -16.96 -8.90
C LEU A 146 -0.44 -15.92 -8.78
N LEU A 147 0.73 -16.34 -8.28
CA LEU A 147 1.93 -15.51 -8.23
C LEU A 147 2.46 -15.20 -9.64
N GLU A 148 2.50 -16.17 -10.55
CA GLU A 148 2.91 -15.95 -11.94
C GLU A 148 1.99 -14.96 -12.66
N ARG A 149 0.67 -15.14 -12.59
CA ARG A 149 -0.30 -14.18 -13.14
C ARG A 149 -0.15 -12.79 -12.53
N TYR A 150 0.27 -12.71 -11.27
CA TYR A 150 0.58 -11.42 -10.65
C TYR A 150 1.88 -10.81 -11.17
N ALA A 151 2.95 -11.62 -11.33
CA ALA A 151 4.21 -11.20 -11.92
C ALA A 151 4.02 -10.66 -13.35
N ASP A 152 3.23 -11.34 -14.16
CA ASP A 152 2.95 -10.92 -15.54
C ASP A 152 2.19 -9.59 -15.57
N ARG A 153 1.21 -9.40 -14.70
CA ARG A 153 0.54 -8.09 -14.54
C ARG A 153 1.51 -6.98 -14.13
N LEU A 154 2.50 -7.27 -13.28
CA LEU A 154 3.52 -6.29 -12.92
C LEU A 154 4.44 -5.95 -14.10
N ARG A 155 4.85 -6.95 -14.89
CA ARG A 155 5.66 -6.75 -16.10
C ARG A 155 4.91 -5.91 -17.13
N GLU A 156 3.65 -6.22 -17.35
CA GLU A 156 2.77 -5.48 -18.27
C GLU A 156 2.59 -4.02 -17.81
N ASN A 157 2.29 -3.79 -16.54
CA ASN A 157 2.18 -2.44 -15.99
C ASN A 157 3.49 -1.66 -16.10
N LYS A 158 4.64 -2.32 -15.94
CA LYS A 158 5.95 -1.69 -16.13
C LYS A 158 6.17 -1.30 -17.60
N ARG A 159 5.85 -2.18 -18.55
CA ARG A 159 5.92 -1.90 -20.00
C ARG A 159 5.07 -0.70 -20.39
N ARG A 160 3.80 -0.68 -19.99
CA ARG A 160 2.88 0.45 -20.26
C ARG A 160 3.38 1.78 -19.70
N ARG A 161 4.02 1.77 -18.52
CA ARG A 161 4.61 2.99 -17.95
C ARG A 161 5.82 3.47 -18.77
N MET A 162 6.65 2.56 -19.25
CA MET A 162 7.80 2.91 -20.10
C MET A 162 7.35 3.43 -21.47
N GLU A 163 6.30 2.86 -22.06
CA GLU A 163 5.69 3.34 -23.31
C GLU A 163 5.11 4.74 -23.13
N LYS A 164 4.31 4.97 -22.08
CA LYS A 164 3.78 6.31 -21.79
C LYS A 164 4.87 7.36 -21.56
N SER A 165 6.00 6.98 -20.93
CA SER A 165 7.12 7.90 -20.70
C SER A 165 7.86 8.23 -22.00
N ARG A 166 7.94 7.28 -22.94
CA ARG A 166 8.49 7.51 -24.28
C ARG A 166 7.61 8.42 -25.13
N ASP A 167 6.29 8.25 -25.06
CA ASP A 167 5.32 9.05 -25.82
C ASP A 167 5.18 10.49 -25.27
N SER A 168 5.51 10.73 -24.01
CA SER A 168 5.43 12.07 -23.37
C SER A 168 6.73 12.88 -23.45
N GLY A 169 7.81 12.34 -24.02
CA GLY A 169 9.08 13.06 -24.19
C GLY A 169 9.82 13.39 -22.89
N GLU A 170 9.35 12.93 -21.73
CA GLU A 170 10.06 13.06 -20.46
C GLU A 170 11.13 11.98 -20.35
N ASN A 171 12.37 12.37 -20.64
CA ASN A 171 13.56 11.56 -20.40
C ASN A 171 13.66 11.27 -18.89
N PRO A 172 13.60 10.00 -18.43
CA PRO A 172 13.73 9.70 -17.02
C PRO A 172 15.18 9.98 -16.62
N ARG A 173 15.39 11.03 -15.83
CA ARG A 173 16.70 11.34 -15.25
C ARG A 173 17.15 10.16 -14.39
N GLU A 174 18.39 9.73 -14.66
CA GLU A 174 19.15 8.68 -13.99
C GLU A 174 19.27 8.89 -12.47
#